data_AF-A0A9W6QZR6-F1
#
_entry.id   AF-A0A9W6QZR6-F1
#
_cell.length_a   1.000
_cell.length_b   1.000
_cell.length_c   1.000
_cell.angle_alpha   90.00
_cell.angle_beta   90.00
_cell.angle_gamma   90.00
#
_symmetry.space_group_name_H-M   'P 1'
#
loop_
_entity.id
_entity.type
_entity.pdbx_description
1 polymer ?
#
loop_
_entity_poly.entity_id
_entity_poly.type
_entity_poly.pdbx_seq_one_letter_code
_entity_poly.pdbx_strand_id
1 'polypeptide(L)'
;MTLALVSPEDRDDKTGQERFAEFLRIYASVNTRLAYATDLGIPLDWVPGYVAPDPGRRRGRQRAQPTGLAWLPWCLRNGFGSFADVRVEHVERWLDELAQAGYSDATRGRMLSAVSAFYQKYLIREGLAGHNPAALVDRKTQHLNRPGGTPSATARWSFETCRALLLAAHLLADRTRNGLRDRAMVEILIGTGVRAEELVSTTLADYRRVAPGDLGILRVHGKGAKDREVALTAPVADALDAYLVQRRPAAVPAVRGLLGRAPAEPLFVTSADRRVHVSHVTALLRRLCATFAPGPDAAPPRARWLRDLLATSQAAFIATHLEPLRDTIHPHSARHSYATHAVERGVPPRQVQRDLGHAALSTTEGYLHDEDNIRNSGAHELSASLHRGWLPSPAT
;
A
#
# COMPACT_ATOMS: atom_id res chain seq x y z
N MET A 1 10.19 -19.27 -26.77
CA MET A 1 9.19 -18.86 -25.73
C MET A 1 7.77 -19.35 -26.07
N THR A 2 7.69 -20.36 -26.93
CA THR A 2 6.47 -21.04 -27.38
C THR A 2 6.87 -22.51 -27.45
N LEU A 3 5.96 -23.42 -27.06
CA LEU A 3 6.06 -24.89 -27.00
C LEU A 3 6.29 -25.53 -25.61
N ALA A 4 5.40 -26.49 -25.34
CA ALA A 4 5.45 -27.58 -24.38
C ALA A 4 5.17 -27.26 -22.89
N LEU A 5 3.95 -26.80 -22.60
CA LEU A 5 3.25 -27.04 -21.32
C LEU A 5 1.78 -27.40 -21.59
N VAL A 6 1.55 -28.22 -22.62
CA VAL A 6 0.24 -28.71 -23.04
C VAL A 6 0.27 -30.22 -22.85
N SER A 7 -0.61 -30.74 -22.01
CA SER A 7 -0.88 -32.18 -21.93
C SER A 7 -1.33 -32.66 -23.33
N PRO A 8 -0.89 -33.83 -23.83
CA PRO A 8 -1.20 -34.29 -25.18
C PRO A 8 -2.71 -34.46 -25.48
N GLU A 9 -3.60 -34.33 -24.49
CA GLU A 9 -4.99 -34.75 -24.60
C GLU A 9 -6.04 -33.62 -24.51
N ASP A 10 -5.68 -32.34 -24.43
CA ASP A 10 -6.67 -31.27 -24.22
C ASP A 10 -7.10 -30.48 -25.47
N ARG A 11 -8.43 -30.44 -25.65
CA ARG A 11 -9.22 -29.95 -26.80
C ARG A 11 -9.37 -28.42 -26.91
N ASP A 12 -8.54 -27.64 -26.23
CA ASP A 12 -8.70 -26.18 -26.16
C ASP A 12 -7.44 -25.48 -26.73
N ASP A 13 -7.57 -24.88 -27.92
CA ASP A 13 -6.53 -24.22 -28.75
C ASP A 13 -6.01 -22.90 -28.13
N LYS A 14 -5.92 -22.85 -26.79
CA LYS A 14 -5.50 -21.66 -26.04
C LYS A 14 -3.99 -21.55 -26.03
N THR A 15 -3.51 -20.39 -26.49
CA THR A 15 -2.10 -19.99 -26.40
C THR A 15 -1.65 -19.85 -24.94
N GLY A 16 -0.34 -19.96 -24.68
CA GLY A 16 0.21 -19.73 -23.35
C GLY A 16 -0.13 -18.34 -22.79
N GLN A 17 -0.18 -17.32 -23.66
CA GLN A 17 -0.57 -15.95 -23.28
C GLN A 17 -2.00 -15.89 -22.73
N GLU A 18 -2.95 -16.56 -23.38
CA GLU A 18 -4.35 -16.62 -22.94
C GLU A 18 -4.47 -17.31 -21.59
N ARG A 19 -3.79 -18.44 -21.42
CA ARG A 19 -3.78 -19.21 -20.16
C ARG A 19 -3.26 -18.38 -18.99
N PHE A 20 -2.14 -17.67 -19.16
CA PHE A 20 -1.63 -16.78 -18.11
C PHE A 20 -2.56 -15.58 -17.86
N ALA A 21 -3.17 -15.02 -18.90
CA ALA A 21 -4.14 -13.95 -18.75
C ALA A 21 -5.37 -14.38 -17.94
N GLU A 22 -5.89 -15.59 -18.16
CA GLU A 22 -6.98 -16.17 -17.36
C GLU A 22 -6.62 -16.29 -15.87
N PHE A 23 -5.46 -16.88 -15.56
CA PHE A 23 -4.97 -16.93 -14.18
C PHE A 23 -4.91 -15.54 -13.53
N LEU A 24 -4.36 -14.55 -14.25
CA LEU A 24 -4.23 -13.19 -13.71
C LEU A 24 -5.60 -12.50 -13.55
N ARG A 25 -6.60 -12.82 -14.38
CA ARG A 25 -7.97 -12.28 -14.24
C ARG A 25 -8.67 -12.71 -12.95
N ILE A 26 -8.23 -13.78 -12.29
CA ILE A 26 -8.71 -14.17 -10.94
C ILE A 26 -8.54 -13.01 -9.94
N TYR A 27 -7.57 -12.12 -10.16
CA TYR A 27 -7.31 -10.98 -9.31
C TYR A 27 -7.90 -9.70 -9.91
N ALA A 28 -8.71 -8.97 -9.13
CA ALA A 28 -9.31 -7.72 -9.57
C ALA A 28 -8.27 -6.58 -9.76
N SER A 29 -7.29 -6.49 -8.86
CA SER A 29 -6.28 -5.41 -8.87
C SER A 29 -5.17 -5.67 -9.89
N VAL A 30 -4.94 -4.73 -10.82
CA VAL A 30 -3.83 -4.77 -11.79
C VAL A 30 -2.48 -4.84 -11.08
N ASN A 31 -2.30 -4.17 -9.93
CA ASN A 31 -1.07 -4.26 -9.14
C ASN A 31 -0.82 -5.68 -8.63
N THR A 32 -1.89 -6.38 -8.22
CA THR A 32 -1.78 -7.77 -7.82
C THR A 32 -1.35 -8.62 -9.02
N ARG A 33 -1.98 -8.45 -10.18
CA ARG A 33 -1.60 -9.17 -11.41
C ARG A 33 -0.12 -8.94 -11.77
N LEU A 34 0.34 -7.69 -11.72
CA LEU A 34 1.73 -7.32 -11.99
C LEU A 34 2.72 -7.96 -11.02
N ALA A 35 2.37 -8.07 -9.73
CA ALA A 35 3.20 -8.72 -8.72
C ALA A 35 3.34 -10.22 -9.00
N TYR A 36 2.22 -10.92 -9.23
CA TYR A 36 2.23 -12.34 -9.60
C TYR A 36 2.99 -12.58 -10.91
N ALA A 37 2.77 -11.75 -11.93
CA ALA A 37 3.48 -11.85 -13.19
C ALA A 37 4.99 -11.67 -13.02
N THR A 38 5.41 -10.70 -12.19
CA THR A 38 6.83 -10.49 -11.90
C THR A 38 7.45 -11.69 -11.18
N ASP A 39 6.78 -12.25 -10.17
CA ASP A 39 7.31 -13.37 -9.39
C ASP A 39 7.35 -14.68 -10.19
N LEU A 40 6.35 -14.90 -11.03
CA LEU A 40 6.28 -16.07 -11.91
C LEU A 40 7.17 -15.91 -13.15
N GLY A 41 7.53 -14.68 -13.53
CA GLY A 41 8.27 -14.41 -14.77
C GLY A 41 7.39 -14.39 -16.02
N ILE A 42 6.11 -14.06 -15.86
CA ILE A 42 5.18 -13.84 -16.97
C ILE A 42 5.51 -12.47 -17.60
N PRO A 43 5.62 -12.37 -18.94
CA PRO A 43 5.79 -11.10 -19.63
C PRO A 43 4.74 -10.06 -19.22
N LEU A 44 5.16 -8.83 -18.92
CA LEU A 44 4.25 -7.82 -18.36
C LEU A 44 3.20 -7.35 -19.37
N ASP A 45 3.54 -7.37 -20.66
CA ASP A 45 2.63 -7.14 -21.78
C ASP A 45 1.51 -8.18 -21.90
N TRP A 46 1.65 -9.34 -21.24
CA TRP A 46 0.58 -10.35 -21.16
C TRP A 46 -0.39 -10.07 -20.01
N VAL A 47 -0.10 -9.11 -19.13
CA VAL A 47 -0.92 -8.82 -17.95
C VAL A 47 -2.17 -8.03 -18.35
N PRO A 48 -3.39 -8.55 -18.10
CA PRO A 48 -4.62 -7.86 -18.45
C PRO A 48 -4.74 -6.50 -17.75
N GLY A 49 -4.89 -5.43 -18.53
CA GLY A 49 -4.98 -4.05 -18.05
C GLY A 49 -3.63 -3.38 -17.79
N TYR A 50 -2.50 -4.03 -18.12
CA TYR A 50 -1.20 -3.38 -18.10
C TYR A 50 -1.03 -2.48 -19.32
N VAL A 51 -0.51 -1.27 -19.08
CA VAL A 51 -0.11 -0.33 -20.13
C VAL A 51 1.35 0.01 -19.87
N ALA A 52 2.19 -0.20 -20.87
CA ALA A 52 3.62 0.11 -20.75
C ALA A 52 3.80 1.60 -20.42
N PRO A 53 4.61 1.95 -19.40
CA PRO A 53 4.86 3.35 -19.09
C PRO A 53 5.62 4.03 -20.23
N ASP A 54 5.25 5.27 -20.52
CA ASP A 54 5.88 6.11 -21.56
C ASP A 54 7.42 6.11 -21.44
N PRO A 55 8.15 5.69 -22.49
CA PRO A 55 9.61 5.63 -22.48
C PRO A 55 10.29 6.99 -22.26
N GLY A 56 9.62 8.11 -22.53
CA GLY A 56 10.15 9.46 -22.29
C GLY A 56 10.17 9.89 -20.81
N ARG A 57 9.53 9.13 -19.91
CA ARG A 57 9.42 9.48 -18.49
C ARG A 57 10.67 9.02 -17.72
N ARG A 58 11.52 9.96 -17.28
CA ARG A 58 12.71 9.68 -16.45
C ARG A 58 12.34 8.77 -15.27
N ARG A 59 12.89 7.55 -15.25
CA ARG A 59 12.69 6.58 -14.16
C ARG A 59 13.57 6.92 -12.97
N GLY A 60 12.98 6.92 -11.78
CA GLY A 60 13.70 6.71 -10.52
C GLY A 60 13.91 5.22 -10.30
N ARG A 61 15.16 4.84 -9.99
CA ARG A 61 15.68 3.49 -9.73
C ARG A 61 15.51 2.50 -10.90
N GLN A 62 16.62 2.12 -11.54
CA GLN A 62 16.66 0.95 -12.42
C GLN A 62 16.12 -0.26 -11.63
N ARG A 63 15.13 -0.96 -12.20
CA ARG A 63 14.76 -2.30 -11.70
C ARG A 63 16.02 -3.15 -11.79
N ALA A 64 16.32 -3.89 -10.72
CA ALA A 64 17.38 -4.90 -10.76
C ALA A 64 17.21 -5.76 -12.02
N GLN A 65 18.31 -6.08 -12.69
CA GLN A 65 18.26 -6.95 -13.87
C GLN A 65 17.49 -8.24 -13.53
N PRO A 66 16.71 -8.80 -14.47
CA PRO A 66 16.07 -10.08 -14.25
C PRO A 66 17.16 -11.12 -13.96
N THR A 67 17.19 -11.66 -12.75
CA THR A 67 18.15 -12.72 -12.37
C THR A 67 17.90 -14.03 -13.11
N GLY A 68 16.80 -14.12 -13.87
CA GLY A 68 16.31 -15.36 -14.47
C GLY A 68 15.68 -16.31 -13.45
N LEU A 69 15.77 -16.08 -12.15
CA LEU A 69 15.26 -16.99 -11.12
C LEU A 69 13.75 -16.87 -10.84
N ALA A 70 13.02 -16.12 -11.66
CA ALA A 70 11.57 -16.20 -11.66
C ALA A 70 11.12 -17.62 -12.03
N TRP A 71 9.98 -18.05 -11.49
CA TRP A 71 9.56 -19.46 -11.52
C TRP A 71 9.52 -20.07 -12.92
N LEU A 72 8.83 -19.45 -13.88
CA LEU A 72 8.66 -19.99 -15.22
C LEU A 72 9.99 -20.06 -16.00
N PRO A 73 10.83 -19.01 -16.06
CA PRO A 73 12.16 -19.12 -16.63
C PRO A 73 13.03 -20.20 -15.94
N TRP A 74 12.91 -20.35 -14.62
CA TRP A 74 13.65 -21.38 -13.89
C TRP A 74 13.20 -22.79 -14.29
N CYS A 75 11.89 -23.05 -14.37
CA CYS A 75 11.35 -24.33 -14.83
C CYS A 75 11.87 -24.68 -16.24
N LEU A 76 11.83 -23.72 -17.16
CA LEU A 76 12.29 -23.92 -18.54
C LEU A 76 13.79 -24.24 -18.61
N ARG A 77 14.63 -23.51 -17.86
CA ARG A 77 16.08 -23.79 -17.82
C ARG A 77 16.42 -25.14 -17.20
N ASN A 78 15.55 -25.65 -16.33
CA ASN A 78 15.70 -26.96 -15.69
C ASN A 78 14.99 -28.09 -16.45
N GLY A 79 14.50 -27.84 -17.67
CA GLY A 79 13.99 -28.88 -18.57
C GLY A 79 12.57 -29.38 -18.27
N PHE A 80 11.79 -28.68 -17.44
CA PHE A 80 10.40 -29.07 -17.19
C PHE A 80 9.50 -28.79 -18.40
N GLY A 81 8.97 -29.84 -19.01
CA GLY A 81 7.98 -29.79 -20.10
C GLY A 81 6.52 -29.94 -19.65
N SER A 82 6.29 -30.18 -18.36
CA SER A 82 4.97 -30.19 -17.75
C SER A 82 5.04 -29.71 -16.31
N PHE A 83 3.98 -29.02 -15.85
CA PHE A 83 3.85 -28.67 -14.44
C PHE A 83 3.48 -29.87 -13.56
N ALA A 84 2.94 -30.94 -14.16
CA ALA A 84 2.66 -32.19 -13.44
C ALA A 84 3.94 -32.91 -12.97
N ASP A 85 5.07 -32.67 -13.64
CA ASP A 85 6.36 -33.30 -13.31
C ASP A 85 7.10 -32.61 -12.15
N VAL A 86 6.62 -31.43 -11.74
CA VAL A 86 7.26 -30.65 -10.69
C VAL A 86 6.87 -31.21 -9.33
N ARG A 87 7.88 -31.56 -8.53
CA ARG A 87 7.74 -32.10 -7.18
C ARG A 87 8.28 -31.11 -6.15
N VAL A 88 8.05 -31.41 -4.86
CA VAL A 88 8.42 -30.52 -3.74
C VAL A 88 9.92 -30.25 -3.71
N GLU A 89 10.75 -31.25 -3.97
CA GLU A 89 12.21 -31.16 -4.00
C GLU A 89 12.71 -30.18 -5.07
N HIS A 90 11.98 -30.03 -6.18
CA HIS A 90 12.32 -29.04 -7.22
C HIS A 90 12.00 -27.62 -6.76
N VAL A 91 10.90 -27.44 -6.02
CA VAL A 91 10.53 -26.14 -5.44
C VAL A 91 11.53 -25.74 -4.36
N GLU A 92 11.97 -26.69 -3.52
CA GLU A 92 13.00 -26.45 -2.50
C GLU A 92 14.35 -26.08 -3.13
N ARG A 93 14.79 -26.81 -4.16
CA ARG A 93 16.00 -26.46 -4.92
C ARG A 93 15.94 -25.03 -5.49
N TRP A 94 14.80 -24.65 -6.07
CA TRP A 94 14.59 -23.29 -6.56
C TRP A 94 14.67 -22.23 -5.45
N LEU A 95 14.12 -22.51 -4.26
CA LEU A 95 14.21 -21.61 -3.12
C LEU A 95 15.64 -21.44 -2.59
N ASP A 96 16.45 -22.49 -2.65
CA ASP A 96 17.86 -22.45 -2.27
C ASP A 96 18.68 -21.63 -3.27
N GLU A 97 18.45 -21.79 -4.57
CA GLU A 97 19.08 -20.96 -5.61
C GLU A 97 18.72 -19.47 -5.44
N LEU A 98 17.48 -19.16 -5.09
CA LEU A 98 17.09 -17.79 -4.75
C LEU A 98 17.86 -17.26 -3.53
N ALA A 99 18.05 -18.07 -2.48
CA ALA A 99 18.84 -17.67 -1.31
C ALA A 99 20.30 -17.39 -1.69
N GLN A 100 20.91 -18.27 -2.48
CA GLN A 100 22.29 -18.13 -2.97
C GLN A 100 22.47 -16.87 -3.85
N ALA A 101 21.44 -16.48 -4.59
CA ALA A 101 21.41 -15.23 -5.35
C ALA A 101 21.12 -13.98 -4.49
N GLY A 102 21.03 -14.10 -3.17
CA GLY A 102 20.88 -12.98 -2.24
C GLY A 102 19.45 -12.48 -2.06
N TYR A 103 18.44 -13.25 -2.47
CA TYR A 103 17.04 -12.89 -2.21
C TYR A 103 16.71 -13.02 -0.72
N SER A 104 16.08 -11.99 -0.15
CA SER A 104 15.61 -12.06 1.25
C SER A 104 14.53 -13.12 1.45
N ASP A 105 14.44 -13.69 2.65
CA ASP A 105 13.43 -14.70 3.01
C ASP A 105 12.00 -14.22 2.76
N ALA A 106 11.74 -12.93 3.02
CA ALA A 106 10.46 -12.31 2.70
C ALA A 106 10.15 -12.34 1.19
N THR A 107 11.17 -12.14 0.35
CA THR A 107 11.02 -12.19 -1.10
C THR A 107 10.81 -13.63 -1.58
N ARG A 108 11.64 -14.58 -1.09
CA ARG A 108 11.51 -16.02 -1.37
C ARG A 108 10.13 -16.54 -0.98
N GLY A 109 9.66 -16.24 0.24
CA GLY A 109 8.36 -16.66 0.74
C GLY A 109 7.17 -16.06 -0.04
N ARG A 110 7.31 -14.83 -0.56
CA ARG A 110 6.34 -14.19 -1.45
C ARG A 110 6.30 -14.88 -2.82
N MET A 111 7.45 -15.16 -3.42
CA MET A 111 7.54 -15.88 -4.69
C MET A 111 6.96 -17.30 -4.55
N LEU A 112 7.26 -18.02 -3.46
CA LEU A 112 6.65 -19.32 -3.16
C LEU A 112 5.11 -19.25 -3.09
N SER A 113 4.58 -18.17 -2.50
CA SER A 113 3.13 -17.94 -2.44
C SER A 113 2.54 -17.67 -3.82
N ALA A 114 3.30 -17.02 -4.72
CA ALA A 114 2.90 -16.81 -6.11
C ALA A 114 2.80 -18.13 -6.88
N VAL A 115 3.82 -18.99 -6.75
CA VAL A 115 3.86 -20.34 -7.33
C VAL A 115 2.70 -21.19 -6.79
N SER A 116 2.55 -21.26 -5.47
CA SER A 116 1.47 -22.03 -4.84
C SER A 116 0.08 -21.59 -5.32
N ALA A 117 -0.17 -20.29 -5.47
CA ALA A 117 -1.44 -19.81 -5.99
C ALA A 117 -1.65 -20.13 -7.47
N PHE A 118 -0.59 -20.13 -8.28
CA PHE A 118 -0.66 -20.51 -9.69
C PHE A 118 -1.04 -21.99 -9.86
N TYR A 119 -0.42 -22.89 -9.08
CA TYR A 119 -0.81 -24.29 -9.03
C TYR A 119 -2.26 -24.45 -8.53
N GLN A 120 -2.58 -23.88 -7.37
CA GLN A 120 -3.84 -24.13 -6.70
C GLN A 120 -5.05 -23.53 -7.43
N LYS A 121 -4.92 -22.30 -7.94
CA LYS A 121 -6.05 -21.54 -8.49
C LYS A 121 -6.20 -21.67 -9.99
N TYR A 122 -5.21 -22.22 -10.69
CA TYR A 122 -5.26 -22.38 -12.14
C TYR A 122 -4.86 -23.78 -12.56
N LEU A 123 -3.59 -24.19 -12.41
CA LEU A 123 -3.10 -25.44 -13.01
C LEU A 123 -3.89 -26.69 -12.59
N ILE A 124 -4.23 -26.82 -11.30
CA ILE A 124 -5.03 -27.96 -10.81
C ILE A 124 -6.47 -27.90 -11.33
N ARG A 125 -7.06 -26.69 -11.41
CA ARG A 125 -8.43 -26.51 -11.90
C ARG A 125 -8.57 -26.81 -13.38
N GLU A 126 -7.54 -26.49 -14.15
CA GLU A 126 -7.44 -26.75 -15.59
C GLU A 126 -6.85 -28.13 -15.91
N GLY A 127 -6.63 -29.02 -14.92
CA GLY A 127 -6.10 -30.36 -15.14
C GLY A 127 -4.62 -30.43 -15.58
N LEU A 128 -3.89 -29.31 -15.54
CA LEU A 128 -2.48 -29.20 -15.98
C LEU A 128 -1.47 -29.66 -14.92
N ALA A 129 -1.91 -29.89 -13.69
CA ALA A 129 -1.13 -30.48 -12.61
C ALA A 129 -2.03 -31.27 -11.66
N GLY A 130 -1.55 -32.41 -11.16
CA GLY A 130 -2.31 -33.25 -10.23
C GLY A 130 -2.25 -32.79 -8.76
N HIS A 131 -1.24 -32.01 -8.38
CA HIS A 131 -1.06 -31.50 -7.03
C HIS A 131 -0.29 -30.17 -7.03
N ASN A 132 -0.20 -29.53 -5.85
CA ASN A 132 0.54 -28.30 -5.64
C ASN A 132 1.86 -28.59 -4.89
N PRO A 133 3.00 -28.74 -5.59
CA PRO A 133 4.28 -29.03 -4.93
C PRO A 133 4.73 -27.90 -3.99
N ALA A 134 4.37 -26.65 -4.29
CA ALA A 134 4.71 -25.50 -3.45
C ALA A 134 3.92 -25.46 -2.12
N ALA A 135 2.79 -26.18 -2.02
CA ALA A 135 2.05 -26.32 -0.77
C ALA A 135 2.69 -27.34 0.18
N LEU A 136 3.54 -28.24 -0.33
CA LEU A 136 4.21 -29.30 0.44
C LEU A 136 5.55 -28.86 1.03
N VAL A 137 6.07 -27.69 0.63
CA VAL A 137 7.34 -27.16 1.12
C VAL A 137 7.28 -26.91 2.62
N ASP A 138 8.23 -27.49 3.36
CA ASP A 138 8.42 -27.13 4.77
C ASP A 138 9.05 -25.74 4.88
N ARG A 139 8.21 -24.77 5.24
CA ARG A 139 8.64 -23.37 5.39
C ARG A 139 9.65 -23.18 6.52
N LYS A 140 9.71 -24.09 7.49
CA LYS A 140 10.66 -24.03 8.61
C LYS A 140 12.06 -24.39 8.15
N THR A 141 12.22 -25.50 7.44
CA THR A 141 13.52 -25.95 6.89
C THR A 141 14.05 -24.97 5.86
N GLN A 142 13.17 -24.30 5.13
CA GLN A 142 13.52 -23.28 4.14
C GLN A 142 13.82 -21.89 4.74
N HIS A 143 13.76 -21.74 6.07
CA HIS A 143 13.90 -20.47 6.78
C HIS A 143 12.91 -19.38 6.35
N LEU A 144 11.74 -19.79 5.85
CA LEU A 144 10.68 -18.90 5.36
C LEU A 144 9.63 -18.56 6.42
N ASN A 145 9.64 -19.29 7.54
CA ASN A 145 8.84 -18.90 8.69
C ASN A 145 9.45 -17.68 9.36
N ARG A 146 8.65 -16.62 9.50
CA ARG A 146 8.98 -15.56 10.44
C ARG A 146 9.07 -16.22 11.83
N PRO A 147 10.15 -16.04 12.60
CA PRO A 147 10.22 -16.64 13.93
C PRO A 147 9.00 -16.19 14.75
N GLY A 148 8.40 -17.12 15.47
CA GLY A 148 7.25 -16.81 16.33
C GLY A 148 7.62 -15.67 17.29
N GLY A 149 6.78 -14.63 17.34
CA GLY A 149 7.03 -13.47 18.20
C GLY A 149 8.00 -12.42 17.65
N THR A 150 8.60 -12.59 16.46
CA THR A 150 9.35 -11.49 15.84
C THR A 150 8.36 -10.45 15.31
N PRO A 151 8.36 -9.21 15.82
CA PRO A 151 7.53 -8.16 15.25
C PRO A 151 7.81 -8.05 13.76
N SER A 152 6.79 -7.69 12.97
CA SER A 152 7.04 -7.22 11.60
C SER A 152 8.17 -6.20 11.66
N ALA A 153 9.24 -6.39 10.88
CA ALA A 153 10.34 -5.43 10.76
C ALA A 153 9.91 -4.05 10.21
N THR A 154 8.60 -3.82 10.07
CA THR A 154 8.03 -2.49 9.89
C THR A 154 8.32 -1.68 11.14
N ALA A 155 9.30 -0.78 11.03
CA ALA A 155 9.68 0.15 12.09
C ALA A 155 8.43 0.87 12.59
N ARG A 156 8.15 0.75 13.89
CA ARG A 156 7.12 1.52 14.59
C ARG A 156 7.68 2.93 14.79
N TRP A 157 6.93 3.94 14.36
CA TRP A 157 7.23 5.32 14.68
C TRP A 157 6.83 5.59 16.13
N SER A 158 7.63 6.38 16.86
CA SER A 158 7.23 6.86 18.18
C SER A 158 6.07 7.84 18.06
N PHE A 159 5.45 8.15 19.20
CA PHE A 159 4.37 9.11 19.26
C PHE A 159 4.84 10.51 18.82
N GLU A 160 6.04 10.91 19.25
CA GLU A 160 6.69 12.17 18.89
C GLU A 160 7.03 12.23 17.40
N THR A 161 7.42 11.11 16.80
CA THR A 161 7.62 11.03 15.34
C THR A 161 6.32 11.18 14.57
N CYS A 162 5.22 10.59 15.04
CA CYS A 162 3.89 10.81 14.45
C CYS A 162 3.50 12.29 14.53
N ARG A 163 3.71 12.91 15.70
CA ARG A 163 3.52 14.35 15.94
C ARG A 163 4.37 15.22 15.02
N ALA A 164 5.64 14.90 14.86
CA ALA A 164 6.57 15.61 13.99
C ALA A 164 6.14 15.56 12.51
N LEU A 165 5.64 14.42 12.02
CA LEU A 165 5.13 14.30 10.65
C LEU A 165 3.89 15.16 10.42
N LEU A 166 2.94 15.18 11.36
CA LEU A 166 1.74 16.02 11.30
C LEU A 166 2.12 17.50 11.31
N LEU A 167 2.99 17.91 12.25
CA LEU A 167 3.47 19.30 12.35
C LEU A 167 4.25 19.73 11.10
N ALA A 168 5.09 18.86 10.55
CA ALA A 168 5.82 19.12 9.31
C ALA A 168 4.87 19.38 8.13
N ALA A 169 3.85 18.54 7.98
CA ALA A 169 2.86 18.70 6.92
C ALA A 169 2.01 19.97 7.14
N HIS A 170 1.65 20.28 8.38
CA HIS A 170 0.96 21.51 8.76
C HIS A 170 1.76 22.77 8.39
N LEU A 171 3.04 22.84 8.78
CA LEU A 171 3.89 24.00 8.51
C LEU A 171 4.15 24.22 7.00
N LEU A 172 4.06 23.18 6.17
CA LEU A 172 4.25 23.30 4.73
C LEU A 172 2.95 23.51 3.94
N ALA A 173 1.78 23.45 4.61
CA ALA A 173 0.47 23.37 3.98
C ALA A 173 0.18 24.55 3.04
N ASP A 174 0.38 25.78 3.52
CA ASP A 174 0.13 27.00 2.75
C ASP A 174 1.37 27.52 2.01
N ARG A 175 2.53 26.89 2.23
CA ARG A 175 3.82 27.32 1.68
C ARG A 175 4.22 26.56 0.42
N THR A 176 3.46 25.52 0.06
CA THR A 176 3.77 24.66 -1.08
C THR A 176 2.54 24.43 -1.95
N ARG A 177 2.74 24.30 -3.27
CA ARG A 177 1.65 24.20 -4.26
C ARG A 177 0.62 23.11 -3.98
N ASN A 178 1.04 22.00 -3.35
CA ASN A 178 0.14 20.89 -3.00
C ASN A 178 0.04 20.70 -1.48
N GLY A 179 0.43 21.69 -0.68
CA GLY A 179 0.65 21.50 0.75
C GLY A 179 -0.63 21.12 1.50
N LEU A 180 -1.78 21.71 1.17
CA LEU A 180 -3.07 21.33 1.77
C LEU A 180 -3.45 19.87 1.48
N ARG A 181 -3.25 19.41 0.23
CA ARG A 181 -3.45 18.01 -0.14
C ARG A 181 -2.54 17.11 0.68
N ASP A 182 -1.25 17.45 0.70
CA ASP A 182 -0.23 16.66 1.37
C ASP A 182 -0.51 16.58 2.87
N ARG A 183 -0.91 17.70 3.50
CA ARG A 183 -1.39 17.73 4.89
C ARG A 183 -2.57 16.79 5.10
N ALA A 184 -3.66 16.95 4.35
CA ALA A 184 -4.84 16.09 4.49
C ALA A 184 -4.49 14.59 4.37
N MET A 185 -3.60 14.23 3.43
CA MET A 185 -3.16 12.84 3.27
C MET A 185 -2.36 12.33 4.48
N VAL A 186 -1.46 13.13 5.05
CA VAL A 186 -0.69 12.75 6.25
C VAL A 186 -1.58 12.66 7.49
N GLU A 187 -2.49 13.61 7.66
CA GLU A 187 -3.49 13.66 8.74
C GLU A 187 -4.33 12.39 8.78
N ILE A 188 -4.91 12.00 7.63
CA ILE A 188 -5.71 10.78 7.54
C ILE A 188 -4.85 9.54 7.78
N LEU A 189 -3.65 9.46 7.17
CA LEU A 189 -2.79 8.28 7.28
C LEU A 189 -2.38 8.00 8.74
N ILE A 190 -1.97 9.03 9.48
CA ILE A 190 -1.50 8.92 10.86
C ILE A 190 -2.67 8.85 11.84
N GLY A 191 -3.69 9.70 11.65
CA GLY A 191 -4.83 9.82 12.55
C GLY A 191 -5.79 8.63 12.53
N THR A 192 -5.77 7.80 11.46
CA THR A 192 -6.73 6.70 11.30
C THR A 192 -6.11 5.33 10.99
N GLY A 193 -4.83 5.28 10.63
CA GLY A 193 -4.16 4.01 10.27
C GLY A 193 -4.68 3.33 8.99
N VAL A 194 -5.38 4.05 8.11
CA VAL A 194 -5.76 3.55 6.78
C VAL A 194 -4.53 3.16 5.97
N ARG A 195 -4.68 2.20 5.04
CA ARG A 195 -3.58 1.85 4.13
C ARG A 195 -3.42 2.94 3.07
N ALA A 196 -2.19 3.15 2.60
CA ALA A 196 -1.92 4.11 1.53
C ALA A 196 -2.71 3.81 0.24
N GLU A 197 -2.89 2.54 -0.12
CA GLU A 197 -3.70 2.14 -1.29
C GLU A 197 -5.18 2.41 -1.09
N GLU A 198 -5.70 2.20 0.13
CA GLU A 198 -7.08 2.54 0.49
C GLU A 198 -7.30 4.05 0.37
N LEU A 199 -6.40 4.85 0.97
CA LEU A 199 -6.45 6.31 0.95
C LEU A 199 -6.49 6.87 -0.48
N VAL A 200 -5.57 6.47 -1.35
CA VAL A 200 -5.50 7.02 -2.73
C VAL A 200 -6.61 6.49 -3.64
N SER A 201 -7.35 5.46 -3.22
CA SER A 201 -8.47 4.88 -3.97
C SER A 201 -9.81 5.55 -3.67
N THR A 202 -9.91 6.32 -2.58
CA THR A 202 -11.12 7.06 -2.19
C THR A 202 -11.59 8.05 -3.27
N THR A 203 -12.88 8.34 -3.24
CA THR A 203 -13.58 9.27 -4.15
C THR A 203 -14.28 10.37 -3.34
N LEU A 204 -14.72 11.44 -4.00
CA LEU A 204 -15.51 12.49 -3.34
C LEU A 204 -16.78 11.94 -2.68
N ALA A 205 -17.40 10.90 -3.26
CA ALA A 205 -18.60 10.27 -2.74
C ALA A 205 -18.35 9.43 -1.46
N ASP A 206 -17.09 9.14 -1.14
CA ASP A 206 -16.73 8.35 0.04
C ASP A 206 -16.55 9.20 1.29
N TYR A 207 -16.46 10.53 1.14
CA TYR A 207 -16.30 11.45 2.25
C TYR A 207 -17.60 12.21 2.54
N ARG A 208 -18.00 12.23 3.80
CA ARG A 208 -19.18 12.97 4.28
C ARG A 208 -18.86 13.66 5.59
N ARG A 209 -19.33 14.90 5.74
CA ARG A 209 -19.24 15.69 6.96
C ARG A 209 -20.49 16.57 7.09
N VAL A 210 -21.01 16.72 8.30
CA VAL A 210 -22.24 17.49 8.57
C VAL A 210 -21.95 18.99 8.60
N ALA A 211 -21.06 19.44 9.48
CA ALA A 211 -20.62 20.84 9.54
C ALA A 211 -19.11 20.98 9.87
N PRO A 212 -18.52 22.16 9.62
CA PRO A 212 -17.18 22.49 10.13
C PRO A 212 -17.09 22.34 11.64
N GLY A 213 -15.99 21.78 12.13
CA GLY A 213 -15.81 21.36 13.53
C GLY A 213 -16.34 19.96 13.87
N ASP A 214 -17.23 19.37 13.06
CA ASP A 214 -17.77 18.03 13.34
C ASP A 214 -16.79 16.91 12.94
N LEU A 215 -17.12 15.70 13.40
CA LEU A 215 -16.53 14.47 12.89
C LEU A 215 -16.88 14.28 11.40
N GLY A 216 -15.87 13.95 10.59
CA GLY A 216 -16.05 13.47 9.22
C GLY A 216 -16.09 11.94 9.15
N ILE A 217 -16.71 11.39 8.12
CA ILE A 217 -16.73 9.95 7.83
C ILE A 217 -16.11 9.72 6.47
N LEU A 218 -15.12 8.84 6.40
CA LEU A 218 -14.48 8.40 5.16
C LEU A 218 -14.70 6.90 4.95
N ARG A 219 -15.41 6.54 3.89
CA ARG A 219 -15.53 5.14 3.47
C ARG A 219 -14.27 4.71 2.72
N VAL A 220 -13.67 3.59 3.14
CA VAL A 220 -12.49 3.02 2.49
C VAL A 220 -12.76 1.60 2.00
N HIS A 221 -12.25 1.30 0.81
CA HIS A 221 -12.49 0.02 0.13
C HIS A 221 -11.34 -0.96 0.37
N GLY A 222 -11.60 -2.03 1.12
CA GLY A 222 -10.61 -3.06 1.44
C GLY A 222 -10.48 -4.17 0.40
N LYS A 223 -9.46 -5.02 0.58
CA LYS A 223 -9.26 -6.22 -0.26
C LYS A 223 -10.47 -7.16 -0.15
N GLY A 224 -11.06 -7.51 -1.31
CA GLY A 224 -12.21 -8.39 -1.38
C GLY A 224 -13.57 -7.68 -1.22
N ALA A 225 -13.66 -6.40 -1.62
CA ALA A 225 -14.89 -5.59 -1.55
C ALA A 225 -15.46 -5.42 -0.12
N LYS A 226 -14.59 -5.48 0.88
CA LYS A 226 -14.95 -5.19 2.27
C LYS A 226 -14.76 -3.71 2.52
N ASP A 227 -15.84 -2.95 2.37
CA ASP A 227 -15.88 -1.53 2.71
C ASP A 227 -15.94 -1.37 4.23
N ARG A 228 -15.31 -0.31 4.73
CA ARG A 228 -15.47 0.13 6.13
C ARG A 228 -15.53 1.65 6.20
N GLU A 229 -16.29 2.16 7.16
CA GLU A 229 -16.29 3.58 7.48
C GLU A 229 -15.18 3.88 8.50
N VAL A 230 -14.52 5.02 8.32
CA VAL A 230 -13.41 5.50 9.15
C VAL A 230 -13.77 6.89 9.66
N ALA A 231 -13.72 7.04 10.98
CA ALA A 231 -13.94 8.32 11.65
C ALA A 231 -12.75 9.27 11.40
N LEU A 232 -13.02 10.46 10.87
CA LEU A 232 -12.08 11.56 10.76
C LEU A 232 -12.37 12.60 11.83
N THR A 233 -11.60 12.61 12.90
CA THR A 233 -11.70 13.63 13.96
C THR A 233 -11.65 15.05 13.38
N ALA A 234 -12.22 16.03 14.08
CA ALA A 234 -12.34 17.41 13.57
C ALA A 234 -11.04 17.97 12.96
N PRO A 235 -9.85 17.88 13.58
CA PRO A 235 -8.61 18.39 12.95
C PRO A 235 -8.26 17.73 11.62
N VAL A 236 -8.56 16.43 11.48
CA VAL A 236 -8.31 15.64 10.27
C VAL A 236 -9.32 16.00 9.18
N ALA A 237 -10.61 16.10 9.56
CA ALA A 237 -11.68 16.52 8.66
C ALA A 237 -11.49 17.97 8.18
N ASP A 238 -11.08 18.88 9.07
CA ASP A 238 -10.77 20.28 8.74
C ASP A 238 -9.61 20.39 7.75
N ALA A 239 -8.56 19.57 7.90
CA ALA A 239 -7.46 19.52 6.95
C ALA A 239 -7.92 19.01 5.57
N LEU A 240 -8.83 18.03 5.54
CA LEU A 240 -9.43 17.55 4.29
C LEU A 240 -10.32 18.61 3.64
N ASP A 241 -11.18 19.28 4.40
CA ASP A 241 -12.06 20.33 3.90
C ASP A 241 -11.25 21.52 3.35
N ALA A 242 -10.19 21.94 4.05
CA ALA A 242 -9.29 22.99 3.57
C ALA A 242 -8.64 22.63 2.23
N TYR A 243 -8.28 21.36 2.02
CA TYR A 243 -7.84 20.88 0.71
C TYR A 243 -8.96 20.92 -0.33
N LEU A 244 -10.17 20.44 0.01
CA LEU A 244 -11.29 20.37 -0.92
C LEU A 244 -11.71 21.74 -1.44
N VAL A 245 -11.63 22.80 -0.63
CA VAL A 245 -11.89 24.20 -1.06
C VAL A 245 -10.98 24.63 -2.21
N GLN A 246 -9.71 24.19 -2.22
CA GLN A 246 -8.73 24.56 -3.25
C GLN A 246 -8.53 23.48 -4.33
N ARG A 247 -9.23 22.34 -4.20
CA ARG A 247 -9.08 21.20 -5.10
C ARG A 247 -9.66 21.53 -6.46
N ARG A 248 -8.90 21.20 -7.51
CA ARG A 248 -9.39 21.23 -8.90
C ARG A 248 -10.09 19.91 -9.25
N PRO A 249 -11.15 19.94 -10.08
CA PRO A 249 -11.78 18.72 -10.59
C PRO A 249 -10.77 17.83 -11.30
N ALA A 250 -10.97 16.52 -11.21
CA ALA A 250 -10.06 15.58 -11.85
C ALA A 250 -10.16 15.67 -13.38
N ALA A 251 -9.02 15.71 -14.07
CA ALA A 251 -8.95 15.52 -15.50
C ALA A 251 -9.27 14.06 -15.82
N VAL A 252 -10.46 13.81 -16.35
CA VAL A 252 -10.85 12.49 -16.87
C VAL A 252 -10.37 12.42 -18.33
N PRO A 253 -9.40 11.55 -18.68
CA PRO A 253 -9.05 11.36 -20.08
C PRO A 253 -10.26 10.78 -20.81
N ALA A 254 -10.68 11.39 -21.92
CA ALA A 254 -11.70 10.82 -22.78
C ALA A 254 -11.20 9.47 -23.32
N VAL A 255 -11.83 8.36 -22.91
CA VAL A 255 -11.55 7.04 -23.45
C VAL A 255 -12.45 6.83 -24.66
N ARG A 256 -11.85 6.73 -25.85
CA ARG A 256 -12.58 6.46 -27.09
C ARG A 256 -13.37 5.15 -26.96
N GLY A 257 -14.70 5.22 -27.08
CA GLY A 257 -15.58 4.05 -27.07
C GLY A 257 -16.28 3.74 -25.73
N LEU A 258 -16.03 4.49 -24.66
CA LEU A 258 -16.79 4.39 -23.40
C LEU A 258 -17.89 5.45 -23.35
N LEU A 259 -19.09 5.08 -23.80
CA LEU A 259 -20.35 5.79 -23.52
C LEU A 259 -20.99 5.14 -22.29
N GLY A 260 -20.95 5.81 -21.14
CA GLY A 260 -21.63 5.36 -19.93
C GLY A 260 -20.82 5.53 -18.65
N ARG A 261 -21.48 6.13 -17.63
CA ARG A 261 -21.03 6.50 -16.28
C ARG A 261 -19.63 7.13 -16.21
N ALA A 262 -19.59 8.44 -15.97
CA ALA A 262 -18.34 9.13 -15.62
C ALA A 262 -17.63 8.37 -14.48
N PRO A 263 -16.31 8.12 -14.58
CA PRO A 263 -15.57 7.45 -13.52
C PRO A 263 -15.68 8.25 -12.23
N ALA A 264 -15.85 7.56 -11.10
CA ALA A 264 -16.01 8.20 -9.80
C ALA A 264 -14.83 9.13 -9.50
N GLU A 265 -15.14 10.37 -9.12
CA GLU A 265 -14.16 11.43 -9.02
C GLU A 265 -13.20 11.17 -7.85
N PRO A 266 -11.87 11.07 -8.08
CA PRO A 266 -10.90 10.77 -7.04
C PRO A 266 -10.87 11.86 -5.96
N LEU A 267 -10.81 11.48 -4.68
CA LEU A 267 -10.70 12.44 -3.57
C LEU A 267 -9.41 13.24 -3.69
N PHE A 268 -8.27 12.55 -3.87
CA PHE A 268 -6.96 13.16 -4.00
C PHE A 268 -6.45 13.20 -5.45
N VAL A 269 -6.11 14.39 -5.94
CA VAL A 269 -5.54 14.62 -7.26
C VAL A 269 -4.12 15.22 -7.24
N THR A 270 -3.35 14.91 -8.27
CA THR A 270 -2.03 15.50 -8.54
C THR A 270 -2.17 16.92 -9.06
N SER A 271 -1.07 17.67 -9.19
CA SER A 271 -1.08 19.01 -9.80
C SER A 271 -1.42 19.02 -11.30
N ALA A 272 -1.55 17.84 -11.91
CA ALA A 272 -2.02 17.62 -13.26
C ALA A 272 -3.44 17.01 -13.27
N ASP A 273 -4.17 17.17 -12.16
CA ASP A 273 -5.57 16.80 -11.97
C ASP A 273 -5.87 15.30 -12.16
N ARG A 274 -4.85 14.43 -12.11
CA ARG A 274 -5.01 12.97 -12.11
C ARG A 274 -5.03 12.39 -10.70
N ARG A 275 -5.70 11.25 -10.49
CA ARG A 275 -5.65 10.50 -9.23
C ARG A 275 -4.22 10.35 -8.71
N VAL A 276 -4.01 10.59 -7.43
CA VAL A 276 -2.72 10.36 -6.77
C VAL A 276 -2.40 8.86 -6.78
N HIS A 277 -1.19 8.50 -7.19
CA HIS A 277 -0.72 7.11 -7.15
C HIS A 277 -0.17 6.76 -5.77
N VAL A 278 -0.26 5.49 -5.34
CA VAL A 278 0.20 5.04 -4.00
C VAL A 278 1.68 5.39 -3.71
N SER A 279 2.53 5.38 -4.73
CA SER A 279 3.94 5.77 -4.59
C SER A 279 4.14 7.24 -4.19
N HIS A 280 3.15 8.10 -4.44
CA HIS A 280 3.17 9.49 -4.01
C HIS A 280 3.14 9.61 -2.48
N VAL A 281 2.44 8.71 -1.78
CA VAL A 281 2.37 8.71 -0.31
C VAL A 281 3.77 8.49 0.27
N THR A 282 4.50 7.50 -0.24
CA THR A 282 5.90 7.26 0.17
C THR A 282 6.80 8.43 -0.21
N ALA A 283 6.63 9.01 -1.40
CA ALA A 283 7.41 10.18 -1.83
C ALA A 283 7.14 11.44 -0.99
N LEU A 284 5.89 11.63 -0.54
CA LEU A 284 5.48 12.68 0.39
C LEU A 284 6.18 12.52 1.73
N LEU A 285 6.07 11.35 2.36
CA LEU A 285 6.71 11.09 3.65
C LEU A 285 8.24 11.29 3.59
N ARG A 286 8.89 10.77 2.53
CA ARG A 286 10.33 10.98 2.31
C ARG A 286 10.68 12.45 2.09
N ARG A 287 9.84 13.20 1.38
CA ARG A 287 10.04 14.64 1.17
C ARG A 287 9.95 15.41 2.49
N LEU A 288 9.04 15.04 3.40
CA LEU A 288 8.98 15.65 4.73
C LEU A 288 10.27 15.39 5.51
N CYS A 289 10.73 14.14 5.58
CA CYS A 289 12.03 13.81 6.20
C CYS A 289 13.19 14.58 5.56
N ALA A 290 13.28 14.60 4.23
CA ALA A 290 14.37 15.30 3.53
C ALA A 290 14.33 16.83 3.70
N THR A 291 13.15 17.41 3.97
CA THR A 291 13.00 18.85 4.17
C THR A 291 13.46 19.27 5.56
N PHE A 292 13.05 18.54 6.61
CA PHE A 292 13.28 18.93 8.00
C PHE A 292 14.47 18.22 8.66
N ALA A 293 14.83 17.02 8.20
CA ALA A 293 15.99 16.26 8.68
C ALA A 293 16.89 15.88 7.50
N PRO A 294 17.43 16.86 6.76
CA PRO A 294 18.28 16.59 5.60
C PRO A 294 19.61 15.93 6.01
N GLY A 295 20.27 15.26 5.07
CA GLY A 295 21.58 14.62 5.28
C GLY A 295 22.63 15.57 5.86
N PRO A 296 23.66 15.06 6.58
CA PRO A 296 24.73 15.91 7.12
C PRO A 296 25.42 16.77 6.04
N ASP A 297 25.52 16.24 4.82
CA ASP A 297 26.14 16.94 3.67
C ASP A 297 25.14 17.74 2.82
N ALA A 298 23.89 17.88 3.25
CA ALA A 298 22.89 18.57 2.46
C ALA A 298 23.11 20.09 2.48
N ALA A 299 23.21 20.68 1.29
CA ALA A 299 23.28 22.13 1.15
C ALA A 299 22.02 22.81 1.73
N PRO A 300 22.16 23.99 2.35
CA PRO A 300 21.01 24.72 2.87
C PRO A 300 20.03 25.09 1.75
N PRO A 301 18.72 25.16 2.03
CA PRO A 301 17.74 25.46 1.00
C PRO A 301 17.93 26.87 0.44
N ARG A 302 17.75 27.02 -0.88
CA ARG A 302 17.89 28.29 -1.58
C ARG A 302 16.82 29.31 -1.20
N ALA A 303 15.60 28.85 -0.92
CA ALA A 303 14.49 29.71 -0.56
C ALA A 303 14.68 30.28 0.86
N ARG A 304 14.67 31.62 0.98
CA ARG A 304 14.83 32.33 2.27
C ARG A 304 13.76 31.89 3.27
N TRP A 305 12.49 31.90 2.88
CA TRP A 305 11.38 31.51 3.76
C TRP A 305 11.55 30.11 4.35
N LEU A 306 12.17 29.18 3.62
CA LEU A 306 12.39 27.82 4.09
C LEU A 306 13.55 27.78 5.10
N ARG A 307 14.61 28.57 4.89
CA ARG A 307 15.66 28.73 5.91
C ARG A 307 15.09 29.32 7.20
N ASP A 308 14.26 30.35 7.08
CA ASP A 308 13.63 31.00 8.24
C ASP A 308 12.71 30.01 8.99
N LEU A 309 11.94 29.20 8.26
CA LEU A 309 11.12 28.13 8.84
C LEU A 309 11.99 27.08 9.56
N LEU A 310 13.06 26.62 8.93
CA LEU A 310 13.94 25.59 9.49
C LEU A 310 14.73 26.08 10.72
N ALA A 311 14.86 27.39 10.91
CA ALA A 311 15.46 27.98 12.11
C ALA A 311 14.52 28.03 13.34
N THR A 312 13.25 27.64 13.19
CA THR A 312 12.27 27.65 14.30
C THR A 312 12.45 26.47 15.27
N SER A 313 12.02 26.64 16.52
CA SER A 313 12.00 25.55 17.52
C SER A 313 11.09 24.39 17.10
N GLN A 314 9.99 24.68 16.40
CA GLN A 314 9.11 23.67 15.82
C GLN A 314 9.85 22.82 14.78
N ALA A 315 10.62 23.44 13.88
CA ALA A 315 11.43 22.72 12.91
C ALA A 315 12.54 21.88 13.57
N ALA A 316 13.15 22.38 14.65
CA ALA A 316 14.12 21.61 15.44
C ALA A 316 13.48 20.34 16.04
N PHE A 317 12.30 20.46 16.66
CA PHE A 317 11.54 19.29 17.14
C PHE A 317 11.27 18.29 16.01
N ILE A 318 10.83 18.77 14.84
CA ILE A 318 10.59 17.89 13.69
C ILE A 318 11.88 17.18 13.28
N ALA A 319 12.98 17.91 13.14
CA ALA A 319 14.28 17.37 12.72
C ALA A 319 14.71 16.21 13.62
N THR A 320 14.71 16.42 14.94
CA THR A 320 15.08 15.42 15.94
C THR A 320 14.28 14.12 15.81
N HIS A 321 12.97 14.22 15.56
CA HIS A 321 12.10 13.04 15.53
C HIS A 321 11.94 12.41 14.15
N LEU A 322 12.35 13.08 13.07
CA LEU A 322 12.35 12.53 11.71
C LEU A 322 13.70 11.98 11.25
N GLU A 323 14.81 12.41 11.85
CA GLU A 323 16.16 11.94 11.52
C GLU A 323 16.29 10.40 11.52
N PRO A 324 15.79 9.66 12.54
CA PRO A 324 15.89 8.20 12.56
C PRO A 324 15.12 7.49 11.43
N LEU A 325 14.18 8.19 10.79
CA LEU A 325 13.32 7.63 9.74
C LEU A 325 13.80 7.91 8.32
N ARG A 326 14.87 8.69 8.14
CA ARG A 326 15.29 9.23 6.83
C ARG A 326 15.26 8.19 5.70
N ASP A 327 15.80 6.99 5.96
CA ASP A 327 15.94 5.94 4.96
C ASP A 327 14.90 4.81 5.10
N THR A 328 14.15 4.79 6.19
CA THR A 328 13.26 3.69 6.57
C THR A 328 11.78 4.05 6.51
N ILE A 329 11.44 5.32 6.25
CA ILE A 329 10.06 5.79 6.24
C ILE A 329 9.22 5.11 5.15
N HIS A 330 8.11 4.52 5.58
CA HIS A 330 7.17 3.83 4.71
C HIS A 330 5.72 3.98 5.22
N PRO A 331 4.71 4.15 4.33
CA PRO A 331 3.33 4.40 4.77
C PRO A 331 2.73 3.31 5.68
N HIS A 332 3.18 2.06 5.56
CA HIS A 332 2.67 0.97 6.40
C HIS A 332 3.06 1.11 7.88
N SER A 333 4.16 1.82 8.18
CA SER A 333 4.55 2.12 9.56
C SER A 333 3.54 3.00 10.28
N ALA A 334 2.91 3.95 9.59
CA ALA A 334 1.85 4.80 10.16
C ALA A 334 0.70 3.96 10.75
N ARG A 335 0.29 2.93 10.01
CA ARG A 335 -0.77 2.01 10.44
C ARG A 335 -0.38 1.20 11.67
N HIS A 336 0.86 0.70 11.72
CA HIS A 336 1.34 -0.02 12.90
C HIS A 336 1.44 0.91 14.12
N SER A 337 1.93 2.13 13.93
CA SER A 337 1.98 3.14 15.00
C SER A 337 0.60 3.53 15.50
N TYR A 338 -0.39 3.73 14.62
CA TYR A 338 -1.79 3.95 15.02
C TYR A 338 -2.28 2.82 15.92
N ALA A 339 -2.11 1.57 15.49
CA ALA A 339 -2.57 0.40 16.24
C ALA A 339 -1.95 0.34 17.63
N THR A 340 -0.64 0.53 17.72
CA THR A 340 0.11 0.48 18.99
C THR A 340 -0.30 1.64 19.90
N HIS A 341 -0.29 2.88 19.41
CA HIS A 341 -0.58 4.03 20.25
C HIS A 341 -2.04 4.11 20.70
N ALA A 342 -2.98 3.59 19.91
CA ALA A 342 -4.37 3.46 20.32
C ALA A 342 -4.50 2.50 21.51
N VAL A 343 -3.87 1.32 21.42
CA VAL A 343 -3.88 0.34 22.52
C VAL A 343 -3.17 0.88 23.76
N GLU A 344 -2.01 1.52 23.60
CA GLU A 344 -1.26 2.15 24.72
C GLU A 344 -2.06 3.22 25.45
N ARG A 345 -3.06 3.83 24.78
CA ARG A 345 -3.95 4.83 25.34
C ARG A 345 -5.29 4.27 25.83
N GLY A 346 -5.40 2.95 25.93
CA GLY A 346 -6.56 2.28 26.50
C GLY A 346 -7.67 1.95 25.51
N VAL A 347 -7.49 2.18 24.22
CA VAL A 347 -8.47 1.75 23.20
C VAL A 347 -8.47 0.21 23.16
N PRO A 348 -9.64 -0.45 23.33
CA PRO A 348 -9.70 -1.91 23.35
C PRO A 348 -9.15 -2.52 22.05
N PRO A 349 -8.31 -3.57 22.10
CA PRO A 349 -7.71 -4.16 20.89
C PRO A 349 -8.73 -4.62 19.83
N ARG A 350 -9.93 -5.05 20.24
CA ARG A 350 -11.02 -5.38 19.31
C ARG A 350 -11.51 -4.14 18.55
N GLN A 351 -11.56 -2.98 19.20
CA GLN A 351 -11.93 -1.72 18.57
C GLN A 351 -10.85 -1.30 17.55
N VAL A 352 -9.58 -1.38 17.94
CA VAL A 352 -8.45 -1.12 17.02
C VAL A 352 -8.47 -2.09 15.82
N GLN A 353 -8.83 -3.36 16.00
CA GLN A 353 -8.99 -4.31 14.89
C GLN A 353 -10.12 -3.91 13.92
N ARG A 354 -11.22 -3.36 14.42
CA ARG A 354 -12.34 -2.84 13.62
C ARG A 354 -11.91 -1.60 12.81
N ASP A 355 -11.32 -0.60 13.47
CA ASP A 355 -10.79 0.61 12.82
C ASP A 355 -9.89 0.25 11.61
N LEU A 356 -9.07 -0.76 11.82
CA LEU A 356 -8.10 -1.24 10.85
C LEU A 356 -8.70 -2.21 9.81
N GLY A 357 -9.89 -2.78 10.02
CA GLY A 357 -10.51 -3.74 9.11
C GLY A 357 -9.81 -5.12 9.10
N HIS A 358 -9.29 -5.58 10.25
CA HIS A 358 -8.76 -6.93 10.42
C HIS A 358 -9.92 -7.92 10.66
N ALA A 359 -10.60 -8.37 9.59
CA ALA A 359 -11.64 -9.39 9.70
C ALA A 359 -11.17 -10.75 9.18
N ALA A 360 -11.00 -11.72 10.08
CA ALA A 360 -11.53 -13.06 9.83
C ALA A 360 -13.03 -13.00 10.17
N LEU A 361 -13.88 -13.38 9.21
CA LEU A 361 -15.34 -13.43 9.39
C LEU A 361 -15.68 -14.67 10.22
N SER A 362 -16.04 -14.50 11.49
CA SER A 362 -16.85 -15.50 12.21
C SER A 362 -18.10 -14.91 12.86
N THR A 363 -18.39 -13.62 12.67
CA THR A 363 -19.63 -12.99 13.13
C THR A 363 -20.01 -11.88 12.16
N THR A 364 -20.65 -12.27 11.06
CA THR A 364 -21.21 -11.36 10.03
C THR A 364 -22.68 -11.05 10.28
N GLU A 365 -23.16 -11.25 11.50
CA GLU A 365 -24.50 -10.87 11.93
C GLU A 365 -24.36 -10.15 13.27
N GLY A 366 -24.62 -8.83 13.28
CA GLY A 366 -24.86 -8.13 14.55
C GLY A 366 -24.41 -6.68 14.71
N TYR A 367 -23.75 -6.02 13.76
CA TYR A 367 -23.35 -4.60 13.96
C TYR A 367 -23.55 -3.76 12.71
N LEU A 368 -24.83 -3.46 12.45
CA LEU A 368 -25.32 -2.49 11.47
C LEU A 368 -25.70 -1.15 12.14
N HIS A 369 -25.06 -0.81 13.26
CA HIS A 369 -25.25 0.46 13.97
C HIS A 369 -23.88 1.06 14.29
N ASP A 370 -23.35 1.85 13.34
CA ASP A 370 -21.95 2.29 13.27
C ASP A 370 -21.66 3.61 14.01
N GLU A 371 -22.64 4.27 14.64
CA GLU A 371 -22.39 5.56 15.33
C GLU A 371 -21.55 5.42 16.60
N ASP A 372 -21.83 4.42 17.44
CA ASP A 372 -21.04 4.19 18.68
C ASP A 372 -19.63 3.68 18.35
N ASN A 373 -19.48 2.94 17.26
CA ASN A 373 -18.18 2.44 16.78
C ASN A 373 -17.32 3.58 16.23
N ILE A 374 -17.94 4.50 15.48
CA ILE A 374 -17.32 5.72 14.96
C ILE A 374 -16.91 6.66 16.10
N ARG A 375 -17.79 6.88 17.09
CA ARG A 375 -17.53 7.74 18.26
C ARG A 375 -16.45 7.18 19.19
N ASN A 376 -16.35 5.86 19.34
CA ASN A 376 -15.36 5.20 20.19
C ASN A 376 -14.09 4.75 19.43
N SER A 377 -13.88 5.27 18.22
CA SER A 377 -12.69 4.97 17.42
C SER A 377 -11.41 5.44 18.11
N GLY A 378 -10.31 4.68 17.97
CA GLY A 378 -9.00 5.10 18.49
C GLY A 378 -8.49 6.42 17.91
N ALA A 379 -9.04 6.86 16.78
CA ALA A 379 -8.78 8.16 16.20
C ALA A 379 -9.12 9.31 17.16
N HIS A 380 -10.22 9.21 17.92
CA HIS A 380 -10.63 10.23 18.89
C HIS A 380 -9.60 10.39 20.01
N GLU A 381 -9.17 9.27 20.62
CA GLU A 381 -8.17 9.25 21.69
C GLU A 381 -6.80 9.78 21.23
N LEU A 382 -6.41 9.44 20.00
CA LEU A 382 -5.11 9.83 19.46
C LEU A 382 -5.07 11.28 19.00
N SER A 383 -6.11 11.75 18.30
CA SER A 383 -6.08 13.04 17.59
C SER A 383 -5.83 14.22 18.52
N ALA A 384 -6.51 14.31 19.67
CA ALA A 384 -6.30 15.40 20.62
C ALA A 384 -4.87 15.45 21.15
N SER A 385 -4.27 14.28 21.41
CA SER A 385 -2.89 14.18 21.89
C SER A 385 -1.87 14.48 20.78
N LEU A 386 -2.15 14.06 19.55
CA LEU A 386 -1.28 14.27 18.39
C LEU A 386 -1.16 15.76 18.05
N HIS A 387 -2.27 16.52 18.12
CA HIS A 387 -2.32 17.93 17.73
C HIS A 387 -2.02 18.94 18.85
N ARG A 388 -1.85 18.45 20.09
CA ARG A 388 -1.64 19.29 21.27
C ARG A 388 -0.48 20.27 21.06
N GLY A 389 -0.71 21.55 21.31
CA GLY A 389 0.31 22.59 21.33
C GLY A 389 0.55 23.33 20.01
N TRP A 390 -0.13 22.99 18.92
CA TRP A 390 -0.08 23.79 17.68
C TRP A 390 -1.40 23.88 16.89
N LEU A 391 -2.41 23.09 17.25
CA LEU A 391 -3.81 23.40 16.90
C LEU A 391 -4.57 23.76 18.17
N PRO A 392 -5.55 24.68 18.10
CA PRO A 392 -6.48 24.90 19.21
C PRO A 392 -7.15 23.57 19.56
N SER A 393 -7.29 23.28 20.86
CA SER A 393 -8.07 22.11 21.27
C SER A 393 -9.53 22.32 20.83
N PRO A 394 -10.23 21.28 20.35
CA PRO A 394 -11.67 21.39 20.13
C PRO A 394 -12.31 21.87 21.44
N ALA A 395 -13.18 22.87 21.37
CA ALA A 395 -13.95 23.31 22.52
C ALA A 395 -14.69 22.08 23.09
N THR A 396 -14.44 21.79 24.36
CA THR A 396 -15.05 20.67 25.10
C THR A 396 -16.55 20.82 25.22
#